data_AF-A0A0F8Y3Z1-F1
#
_entry.id   AF-A0A0F8Y3Z1-F1
#
_cell.length_a   1.000
_cell.length_b   1.000
_cell.length_c   1.000
_cell.angle_alpha   90.00
_cell.angle_beta   90.00
_cell.angle_gamma   90.00
#
_symmetry.space_group_name_H-M   'P 1'
#
loop_
_entity.id
_entity.type
_entity.pdbx_description
1 polymer ?
#
loop_
_entity_poly.entity_id
_entity_poly.type
_entity_poly.pdbx_seq_one_letter_code
_entity_poly.pdbx_strand_id
1 'polypeptide(L)'
;HAGGVLSKISVLHLDGACELDNLYGVWCKVGTVVSTGEIINMYGLKIDDIDSATNNWAIYTGTGLCYFGDDVEIDGDITAVVGIVASGAITGASFNGIIMATESTRNYGFATIFPAQTTGNDNCAFGSGAALSLTAANRCCMFGTDSGRGITESEYCTLYGWYSGKALTNENFVTLMGAYAGIVLTGEGNTGVGYYSLGRQIVAIRNSVVGTEAMYGNGASIQTSSYNSCIGYRTLYSADDSNFNVVAGYQAGYLVSTSDRGIYLGAYAGYRGSAGSTLLIDAYIRADIAEQLTDSLVVGIMHASSVASQSFLVNGVLKSSYGAKLGDGGVATYFEV
;
A
#
# COMPACT_ATOMS: atom_id res chain seq x y z
N HIS A 1 -6.14 -72.76 33.71
CA HIS A 1 -5.13 -73.84 33.87
C HIS A 1 -3.80 -73.20 34.24
N ALA A 2 -2.97 -73.91 34.99
CA ALA A 2 -1.87 -73.43 35.83
C ALA A 2 -0.82 -72.50 35.20
N GLY A 3 -0.31 -71.58 36.04
CA GLY A 3 1.11 -71.30 36.23
C GLY A 3 1.96 -70.98 35.00
N GLY A 4 1.89 -69.72 34.54
CA GLY A 4 2.90 -69.12 33.67
C GLY A 4 2.81 -67.60 33.79
N VAL A 5 3.93 -66.93 34.03
CA VAL A 5 4.02 -65.47 33.96
C VAL A 5 3.59 -65.07 32.54
N LEU A 6 2.44 -64.41 32.40
CA LEU A 6 1.94 -63.87 31.14
C LEU A 6 2.82 -62.70 30.70
N SER A 7 3.98 -63.00 30.12
CA SER A 7 4.76 -62.01 29.39
C SER A 7 4.10 -61.80 28.01
N LYS A 8 3.33 -60.70 27.93
CA LYS A 8 2.57 -60.18 26.77
C LYS A 8 1.24 -60.89 26.50
N ILE A 9 0.14 -60.25 26.93
CA ILE A 9 -1.19 -60.46 26.34
C ILE A 9 -1.13 -59.88 24.93
N SER A 10 -1.11 -60.74 23.92
CA SER A 10 -0.96 -60.31 22.50
C SER A 10 -2.29 -60.17 21.76
N VAL A 11 -3.41 -60.62 22.33
CA VAL A 11 -4.72 -60.55 21.67
C VAL A 11 -5.80 -60.35 22.73
N LEU A 12 -6.46 -59.18 22.70
CA LEU A 12 -7.71 -58.96 23.42
C LEU A 12 -8.84 -59.46 22.53
N HIS A 13 -9.38 -60.65 22.80
CA HIS A 13 -10.62 -61.12 22.19
C HIS A 13 -11.80 -60.55 22.98
N LEU A 14 -12.59 -59.69 22.35
CA LEU A 14 -13.88 -59.24 22.87
C LEU A 14 -14.97 -59.98 22.08
N ASP A 15 -15.66 -60.92 22.73
CA ASP A 15 -16.85 -61.57 22.17
C ASP A 15 -18.11 -60.90 22.75
N GLY A 16 -18.97 -60.39 21.87
CA GLY A 16 -20.23 -59.72 22.23
C GLY A 16 -20.18 -58.19 22.17
N ALA A 17 -21.29 -57.54 22.53
CA ALA A 17 -21.38 -56.08 22.64
C ALA A 17 -20.68 -55.61 23.92
N CYS A 18 -19.37 -55.42 23.84
CA CYS A 18 -18.54 -54.97 24.94
C CYS A 18 -18.29 -53.45 24.80
N GLU A 19 -18.71 -52.65 25.79
CA GLU A 19 -18.27 -51.25 25.90
C GLU A 19 -16.94 -51.20 26.67
N LEU A 20 -15.93 -50.62 26.04
CA LEU A 20 -14.58 -50.53 26.58
C LEU A 20 -14.29 -49.06 26.88
N ASP A 21 -14.60 -48.63 28.11
CA ASP A 21 -14.63 -47.21 28.46
C ASP A 21 -13.27 -46.51 28.41
N ASN A 22 -12.16 -47.23 28.65
CA ASN A 22 -10.81 -46.63 28.66
C ASN A 22 -9.74 -47.67 28.32
N LEU A 23 -9.19 -47.63 27.10
CA LEU A 23 -8.09 -48.49 26.66
C LEU A 23 -6.78 -47.70 26.60
N TYR A 24 -5.98 -47.76 27.67
CA TYR A 24 -4.67 -47.09 27.71
C TYR A 24 -3.53 -48.08 27.44
N GLY A 25 -2.69 -47.78 26.45
CA GLY A 25 -1.41 -48.49 26.23
C GLY A 25 -1.49 -49.83 25.47
N VAL A 26 -2.56 -50.09 24.72
CA VAL A 26 -2.63 -51.28 23.85
C VAL A 26 -2.03 -50.98 22.48
N TRP A 27 -0.96 -51.71 22.13
CA TRP A 27 -0.44 -51.75 20.76
C TRP A 27 -1.36 -52.63 19.91
N CYS A 28 -2.26 -52.01 19.16
CA CYS A 28 -3.05 -52.69 18.14
C CYS A 28 -2.25 -52.72 16.83
N LYS A 29 -1.63 -53.87 16.51
CA LYS A 29 -1.18 -54.12 15.14
C LYS A 29 -2.40 -54.60 14.36
N VAL A 30 -3.04 -53.71 13.60
CA VAL A 30 -4.17 -54.08 12.74
C VAL A 30 -3.62 -54.89 11.57
N GLY A 31 -3.49 -56.20 11.75
CA GLY A 31 -3.34 -57.14 10.64
C GLY A 31 -4.60 -57.08 9.77
N THR A 32 -4.41 -57.24 8.45
CA THR A 32 -5.40 -57.22 7.36
C THR A 32 -6.86 -57.21 7.84
N VAL A 33 -7.55 -56.08 7.66
CA VAL A 33 -8.95 -55.90 8.05
C VAL A 33 -9.82 -56.96 7.36
N VAL A 34 -10.35 -57.92 8.12
CA VAL A 34 -11.19 -59.01 7.58
C VAL A 34 -12.71 -58.74 7.68
N SER A 35 -13.15 -57.55 8.13
CA SER A 35 -14.57 -57.18 8.02
C SER A 35 -14.82 -55.68 8.15
N THR A 36 -15.91 -55.21 7.53
CA THR A 36 -16.40 -53.82 7.44
C THR A 36 -17.06 -53.35 8.73
N GLY A 37 -16.39 -53.47 9.88
CA GLY A 37 -16.85 -52.86 11.12
C GLY A 37 -16.62 -51.35 11.08
N GLU A 38 -17.69 -50.54 11.09
CA GLU A 38 -17.59 -49.09 11.33
C GLU A 38 -17.17 -48.84 12.78
N ILE A 39 -16.09 -48.08 12.97
CA ILE A 39 -15.66 -47.63 14.29
C ILE A 39 -16.31 -46.26 14.54
N ILE A 40 -17.34 -46.24 15.40
CA ILE A 40 -18.25 -45.09 15.57
C ILE A 40 -17.87 -44.13 16.71
N ASN A 41 -16.97 -44.50 17.63
CA ASN A 41 -16.51 -43.63 18.72
C ASN A 41 -15.00 -43.82 18.96
N MET A 42 -14.20 -42.79 18.69
CA MET A 42 -12.75 -42.82 18.93
C MET A 42 -12.28 -41.53 19.60
N TYR A 43 -11.79 -41.67 20.83
CA TYR A 43 -11.08 -40.61 21.55
C TYR A 43 -9.58 -40.89 21.48
N GLY A 44 -8.86 -40.20 20.60
CA GLY A 44 -7.40 -40.26 20.48
C GLY A 44 -6.89 -41.51 19.75
N LEU A 45 -6.84 -41.45 18.42
CA LEU A 45 -6.17 -42.46 17.61
C LEU A 45 -4.74 -42.00 17.28
N LYS A 46 -3.74 -42.70 17.82
CA LYS A 46 -2.37 -42.66 17.27
C LYS A 46 -2.20 -43.85 16.33
N ILE A 47 -2.21 -43.60 15.02
CA ILE A 47 -1.82 -44.60 14.02
C ILE A 47 -0.30 -44.58 13.95
N ASP A 48 0.35 -45.68 14.32
CA ASP A 48 1.79 -45.88 14.14
C ASP A 48 2.02 -46.89 13.01
N ASP A 49 2.72 -46.45 11.99
CA ASP A 49 3.38 -47.20 10.91
C ASP A 49 2.57 -48.33 10.23
N ILE A 50 1.96 -48.00 9.09
CA ILE A 50 1.48 -49.01 8.12
C ILE A 50 2.61 -49.25 7.11
N ASP A 51 3.36 -50.32 7.35
CA ASP A 51 4.11 -51.12 6.38
C ASP A 51 5.00 -50.33 5.40
N SER A 52 6.09 -49.76 5.91
CA SER A 52 7.27 -49.33 5.13
C SER A 52 7.06 -48.19 4.11
N ALA A 53 5.91 -47.50 4.14
CA ALA A 53 5.67 -46.27 3.37
C ALA A 53 5.72 -45.06 4.31
N THR A 54 6.61 -44.11 4.03
CA THR A 54 6.77 -42.88 4.80
C THR A 54 5.52 -42.00 4.72
N ASN A 55 4.95 -41.65 5.88
CA ASN A 55 4.02 -40.55 6.16
C ASN A 55 2.58 -40.68 5.58
N ASN A 56 1.68 -41.35 6.29
CA ASN A 56 0.22 -41.31 6.02
C ASN A 56 -0.56 -40.83 7.26
N TRP A 57 -1.06 -39.59 7.25
CA TRP A 57 -1.90 -38.98 8.30
C TRP A 57 -3.25 -38.49 7.75
N ALA A 58 -4.04 -39.38 7.14
CA ALA A 58 -5.40 -39.03 6.71
C ALA A 58 -6.45 -39.59 7.67
N ILE A 59 -7.03 -38.73 8.52
CA ILE A 59 -8.26 -39.02 9.28
C ILE A 59 -9.45 -38.69 8.36
N TYR A 60 -10.12 -39.70 7.80
CA TYR A 60 -11.29 -39.52 6.94
C TYR A 60 -12.57 -39.79 7.74
N THR A 61 -13.31 -38.75 8.15
CA THR A 61 -14.51 -38.90 9.00
C THR A 61 -15.81 -39.10 8.22
N GLY A 62 -15.79 -39.11 6.87
CA GLY A 62 -16.99 -39.24 6.03
C GLY A 62 -18.00 -38.08 6.12
N THR A 63 -17.89 -37.23 7.15
CA THR A 63 -18.74 -36.07 7.42
C THR A 63 -18.12 -34.75 6.98
N GLY A 64 -16.85 -34.77 6.55
CA GLY A 64 -16.10 -33.57 6.17
C GLY A 64 -15.66 -32.68 7.34
N LEU A 65 -15.90 -33.12 8.59
CA LEU A 65 -15.53 -32.40 9.80
C LEU A 65 -14.68 -33.30 10.71
N CYS A 66 -13.50 -32.81 11.09
CA CYS A 66 -12.63 -33.40 12.10
C CYS A 66 -12.49 -32.39 13.25
N TYR A 67 -12.89 -32.79 14.46
CA TYR A 67 -12.66 -31.99 15.67
C TYR A 67 -11.42 -32.52 16.36
N PHE A 68 -10.44 -31.65 16.53
CA PHE A 68 -9.26 -31.94 17.31
C PHE A 68 -9.36 -31.26 18.69
N GLY A 69 -8.66 -31.80 19.68
CA GLY A 69 -8.54 -31.17 21.00
C GLY A 69 -7.57 -29.99 21.00
N ASP A 70 -7.15 -29.57 22.19
CA ASP A 70 -6.12 -28.53 22.34
C ASP A 70 -4.74 -29.08 21.85
N ASP A 71 -3.87 -28.22 21.32
CA ASP A 71 -2.51 -28.51 20.81
C ASP A 71 -2.40 -29.49 19.62
N VAL A 72 -2.95 -29.09 18.48
CA VAL A 72 -2.89 -29.86 17.22
C VAL A 72 -1.70 -29.43 16.37
N GLU A 73 -0.73 -30.33 16.20
CA GLU A 73 0.37 -30.16 15.26
C GLU A 73 0.04 -30.86 13.93
N ILE A 74 0.03 -30.10 12.83
CA ILE A 74 -0.13 -30.63 11.47
C ILE A 74 1.24 -30.54 10.79
N ASP A 75 1.91 -31.66 10.62
CA ASP A 75 3.17 -31.76 9.88
C ASP A 75 2.85 -32.08 8.40
N GLY A 76 2.72 -31.05 7.57
CA GLY A 76 2.42 -31.16 6.13
C GLY A 76 1.72 -29.96 5.49
N ASP A 77 1.76 -29.87 4.15
CA ASP A 77 1.11 -28.79 3.39
C ASP A 77 -0.42 -28.92 3.39
N ILE A 78 -1.12 -27.89 3.87
CA ILE A 78 -2.60 -27.82 3.86
C ILE A 78 -3.06 -27.23 2.52
N THR A 79 -3.44 -28.08 1.56
CA THR A 79 -3.66 -27.66 0.16
C THR A 79 -5.11 -27.34 -0.23
N ALA A 80 -6.10 -27.63 0.62
CA ALA A 80 -7.53 -27.47 0.27
C ALA A 80 -8.44 -27.18 1.48
N VAL A 81 -8.37 -25.96 2.03
CA VAL A 81 -9.23 -25.53 3.15
C VAL A 81 -10.20 -24.44 2.73
N VAL A 82 -11.49 -24.61 3.08
CA VAL A 82 -12.57 -23.63 2.85
C VAL A 82 -12.62 -22.56 3.98
N GLY A 83 -11.98 -22.81 5.12
CA GLY A 83 -11.73 -21.85 6.20
C GLY A 83 -11.15 -22.51 7.45
N ILE A 84 -10.28 -21.81 8.19
CA ILE A 84 -9.82 -22.24 9.53
C ILE A 84 -10.44 -21.27 10.55
N VAL A 85 -11.14 -21.83 11.54
CA VAL A 85 -11.66 -21.09 12.69
C VAL A 85 -10.83 -21.50 13.90
N ALA A 86 -10.01 -20.59 14.41
CA ALA A 86 -9.19 -20.80 15.61
C ALA A 86 -9.58 -19.78 16.69
N SER A 87 -9.62 -20.22 17.95
CA SER A 87 -9.82 -19.35 19.12
C SER A 87 -8.53 -18.67 19.59
N GLY A 88 -7.37 -19.05 19.02
CA GLY A 88 -6.03 -18.52 19.33
C GLY A 88 -5.23 -18.10 18.08
N ALA A 89 -3.97 -17.68 18.29
CA ALA A 89 -3.08 -17.26 17.20
C ALA A 89 -2.66 -18.45 16.32
N ILE A 90 -2.69 -18.28 15.00
CA ILE A 90 -2.23 -19.29 14.03
C ILE A 90 -0.77 -18.99 13.67
N THR A 91 0.13 -19.92 13.96
CA THR A 91 1.58 -19.78 13.67
C THR A 91 1.99 -20.93 12.76
N GLY A 92 2.59 -20.64 11.60
CA GLY A 92 3.22 -21.64 10.73
C GLY A 92 2.36 -22.29 9.63
N ALA A 93 1.08 -21.93 9.47
CA ALA A 93 0.29 -22.43 8.34
C ALA A 93 0.53 -21.59 7.07
N SER A 94 1.00 -22.23 6.00
CA SER A 94 0.94 -21.71 4.63
C SER A 94 -0.51 -21.64 4.16
N PHE A 95 -1.23 -20.60 4.59
CA PHE A 95 -2.37 -20.14 3.83
C PHE A 95 -1.85 -19.52 2.55
N ASN A 96 -2.57 -19.68 1.45
CA ASN A 96 -2.42 -18.84 0.25
C ASN A 96 -2.88 -17.41 0.61
N GLY A 97 -2.18 -16.79 1.57
CA GLY A 97 -2.59 -15.61 2.29
C GLY A 97 -2.10 -15.40 3.74
N ILE A 98 -1.02 -16.04 4.22
CA ILE A 98 -0.19 -15.57 5.36
C ILE A 98 1.26 -16.02 5.11
N ILE A 99 2.27 -15.16 5.34
CA ILE A 99 3.67 -15.51 5.10
C ILE A 99 4.46 -15.63 6.39
N MET A 100 5.15 -16.77 6.48
CA MET A 100 6.17 -17.08 7.47
C MET A 100 7.41 -16.21 7.23
N ALA A 101 7.90 -15.54 8.27
CA ALA A 101 9.22 -14.95 8.28
C ALA A 101 10.11 -15.67 9.29
N THR A 102 11.41 -15.77 9.00
CA THR A 102 12.41 -16.42 9.86
C THR A 102 12.82 -15.59 11.08
N GLU A 103 12.64 -14.25 11.05
CA GLU A 103 12.99 -13.33 12.16
C GLU A 103 12.00 -12.14 12.34
N SER A 104 10.89 -12.09 11.59
CA SER A 104 9.96 -10.95 11.56
C SER A 104 8.58 -11.25 12.18
N THR A 105 7.97 -10.23 12.79
CA THR A 105 6.68 -10.34 13.50
C THR A 105 5.58 -9.48 12.86
N ARG A 106 4.33 -9.99 12.88
CA ARG A 106 3.07 -9.30 12.51
C ARG A 106 2.91 -8.85 11.05
N ASN A 107 3.36 -9.65 10.09
CA ASN A 107 3.03 -9.42 8.68
C ASN A 107 1.74 -10.16 8.28
N TYR A 108 0.79 -9.45 7.65
CA TYR A 108 -0.46 -10.03 7.15
C TYR A 108 -0.53 -9.83 5.64
N GLY A 109 -0.82 -10.88 4.87
CA GLY A 109 -1.07 -10.66 3.46
C GLY A 109 -1.81 -11.77 2.75
N PHE A 110 -2.92 -11.42 2.10
CA PHE A 110 -3.80 -12.33 1.37
C PHE A 110 -3.55 -12.20 -0.15
N ALA A 111 -3.34 -13.34 -0.82
CA ALA A 111 -2.96 -13.43 -2.24
C ALA A 111 -1.64 -12.72 -2.62
N THR A 112 -0.72 -12.56 -1.66
CA THR A 112 0.64 -12.02 -1.87
C THR A 112 1.68 -13.12 -1.68
N ILE A 113 2.81 -13.01 -2.40
CA ILE A 113 4.06 -13.72 -2.09
C ILE A 113 5.04 -12.64 -1.61
N PHE A 114 5.00 -12.29 -0.32
CA PHE A 114 6.18 -11.73 0.35
C PHE A 114 7.34 -12.72 0.14
N PRO A 115 8.48 -12.29 -0.42
CA PRO A 115 9.69 -13.09 -0.37
C PRO A 115 10.16 -13.18 1.10
N ALA A 116 11.13 -14.06 1.39
CA ALA A 116 11.67 -14.20 2.74
C ALA A 116 12.14 -12.83 3.28
N GLN A 117 11.45 -12.30 4.29
CA GLN A 117 11.84 -11.06 4.97
C GLN A 117 13.02 -11.33 5.89
N THR A 118 14.06 -10.49 5.83
CA THR A 118 15.24 -10.63 6.69
C THR A 118 15.05 -9.92 8.04
N THR A 119 14.48 -8.69 8.06
CA THR A 119 14.35 -7.89 9.31
C THR A 119 13.10 -6.99 9.40
N GLY A 120 12.30 -6.88 8.34
CA GLY A 120 11.19 -5.92 8.27
C GLY A 120 9.96 -6.32 9.09
N ASN A 121 9.31 -5.41 9.81
CA ASN A 121 8.19 -5.72 10.73
C ASN A 121 6.90 -4.91 10.43
N ASP A 122 5.77 -5.43 10.92
CA ASP A 122 4.45 -4.76 10.93
C ASP A 122 3.95 -4.33 9.52
N ASN A 123 4.27 -5.08 8.47
CA ASN A 123 3.82 -4.81 7.12
C ASN A 123 2.50 -5.52 6.79
N CYS A 124 1.70 -4.91 5.91
CA CYS A 124 0.42 -5.43 5.49
C CYS A 124 0.35 -5.37 3.96
N ALA A 125 0.12 -6.49 3.27
CA ALA A 125 0.05 -6.51 1.81
C ALA A 125 -1.07 -7.38 1.26
N PHE A 126 -1.90 -6.85 0.35
CA PHE A 126 -3.03 -7.56 -0.24
C PHE A 126 -3.06 -7.39 -1.76
N GLY A 127 -3.26 -8.49 -2.48
CA GLY A 127 -3.39 -8.49 -3.95
C GLY A 127 -2.18 -9.08 -4.67
N SER A 128 -2.40 -9.63 -5.86
CA SER A 128 -1.37 -10.37 -6.60
C SER A 128 -0.13 -9.52 -6.88
N GLY A 129 1.05 -9.98 -6.46
CA GLY A 129 2.32 -9.28 -6.69
C GLY A 129 2.54 -8.03 -5.84
N ALA A 130 1.64 -7.70 -4.90
CA ALA A 130 1.92 -6.65 -3.92
C ALA A 130 3.08 -7.07 -3.01
N ALA A 131 3.97 -6.12 -2.70
CA ALA A 131 5.16 -6.34 -1.85
C ALA A 131 6.14 -7.45 -2.31
N LEU A 132 6.21 -7.75 -3.62
CA LEU A 132 6.99 -8.89 -4.14
C LEU A 132 8.51 -8.80 -3.88
N SER A 133 9.06 -7.60 -3.71
CA SER A 133 10.50 -7.40 -3.50
C SER A 133 10.89 -7.05 -2.07
N LEU A 134 9.96 -7.17 -1.11
CA LEU A 134 10.15 -6.73 0.28
C LEU A 134 11.32 -7.48 0.93
N THR A 135 12.24 -6.81 1.63
CA THR A 135 13.35 -7.47 2.36
C THR A 135 13.41 -7.05 3.83
N ALA A 136 13.38 -5.73 4.08
CA ALA A 136 13.58 -5.13 5.40
C ALA A 136 12.63 -3.95 5.71
N ALA A 137 11.56 -3.78 4.93
CA ALA A 137 10.62 -2.68 5.10
C ALA A 137 9.88 -2.72 6.46
N ASN A 138 9.47 -1.57 6.98
CA ASN A 138 8.77 -1.48 8.27
C ASN A 138 7.47 -0.69 8.17
N ARG A 139 6.39 -1.21 8.78
CA ARG A 139 5.11 -0.52 8.95
C ARG A 139 4.51 -0.02 7.62
N CYS A 140 4.68 -0.81 6.56
CA CYS A 140 4.17 -0.49 5.23
C CYS A 140 2.87 -1.26 4.93
N CYS A 141 1.88 -0.54 4.40
CA CYS A 141 0.57 -1.04 4.02
C CYS A 141 0.42 -0.99 2.49
N MET A 142 0.12 -2.10 1.84
CA MET A 142 0.10 -2.24 0.38
C MET A 142 -1.15 -2.98 -0.07
N PHE A 143 -2.00 -2.37 -0.89
CA PHE A 143 -3.28 -2.94 -1.27
C PHE A 143 -3.53 -2.77 -2.77
N GLY A 144 -3.73 -3.88 -3.48
CA GLY A 144 -3.97 -3.91 -4.92
C GLY A 144 -2.86 -4.65 -5.67
N THR A 145 -3.20 -5.18 -6.85
CA THR A 145 -2.26 -5.94 -7.67
C THR A 145 -1.03 -5.10 -8.01
N ASP A 146 0.16 -5.67 -7.78
CA ASP A 146 1.48 -5.05 -7.95
C ASP A 146 1.68 -3.71 -7.20
N SER A 147 0.88 -3.45 -6.15
CA SER A 147 1.10 -2.28 -5.28
C SER A 147 2.36 -2.45 -4.45
N GLY A 148 3.25 -1.45 -4.48
CA GLY A 148 4.53 -1.51 -3.76
C GLY A 148 5.42 -2.68 -4.18
N ARG A 149 5.26 -3.21 -5.41
CA ARG A 149 5.95 -4.42 -5.87
C ARG A 149 7.48 -4.34 -5.67
N GLY A 150 8.08 -3.19 -5.96
CA GLY A 150 9.53 -2.98 -5.89
C GLY A 150 10.07 -2.64 -4.51
N ILE A 151 9.22 -2.44 -3.50
CA ILE A 151 9.70 -1.99 -2.17
C ILE A 151 10.60 -3.06 -1.58
N THR A 152 11.79 -2.67 -1.14
CA THR A 152 12.75 -3.53 -0.44
C THR A 152 12.83 -3.15 1.04
N GLU A 153 13.10 -1.88 1.35
CA GLU A 153 13.45 -1.42 2.72
C GLU A 153 12.70 -0.16 3.17
N SER A 154 11.64 0.26 2.48
CA SER A 154 10.86 1.45 2.85
C SER A 154 10.22 1.37 4.25
N GLU A 155 9.98 2.54 4.85
CA GLU A 155 9.30 2.70 6.12
C GLU A 155 8.05 3.60 6.01
N TYR A 156 7.01 3.24 6.76
CA TYR A 156 5.78 4.04 6.90
C TYR A 156 5.09 4.40 5.58
N CYS A 157 5.01 3.46 4.64
CA CYS A 157 4.34 3.66 3.37
C CYS A 157 2.89 3.15 3.41
N THR A 158 1.96 3.88 2.80
CA THR A 158 0.57 3.46 2.60
C THR A 158 0.21 3.52 1.12
N LEU A 159 0.08 2.37 0.48
CA LEU A 159 -0.16 2.22 -0.95
C LEU A 159 -1.48 1.49 -1.19
N TYR A 160 -2.34 2.09 -1.99
CA TYR A 160 -3.64 1.54 -2.36
C TYR A 160 -3.92 1.77 -3.85
N GLY A 161 -4.21 0.71 -4.59
CA GLY A 161 -4.56 0.76 -6.01
C GLY A 161 -3.68 -0.13 -6.89
N TRP A 162 -4.20 -0.47 -8.07
CA TRP A 162 -3.45 -1.25 -9.06
C TRP A 162 -2.18 -0.51 -9.50
N TYR A 163 -1.01 -1.16 -9.36
CA TYR A 163 0.29 -0.55 -9.63
C TYR A 163 0.63 0.73 -8.84
N SER A 164 -0.06 1.00 -7.72
CA SER A 164 0.29 2.12 -6.84
C SER A 164 1.68 1.91 -6.24
N GLY A 165 2.60 2.86 -6.47
CA GLY A 165 3.98 2.78 -5.99
C GLY A 165 4.77 1.58 -6.54
N LYS A 166 4.46 1.09 -7.76
CA LYS A 166 5.05 -0.15 -8.31
C LYS A 166 6.58 -0.18 -8.24
N ALA A 167 7.24 0.92 -8.61
CA ALA A 167 8.70 1.00 -8.70
C ALA A 167 9.37 1.70 -7.51
N LEU A 168 8.62 1.95 -6.42
CA LEU A 168 9.24 2.38 -5.16
C LEU A 168 10.20 1.29 -4.67
N THR A 169 11.34 1.66 -4.11
CA THR A 169 12.31 0.73 -3.51
C THR A 169 12.57 1.04 -2.04
N ASN A 170 13.03 2.26 -1.73
CA ASN A 170 13.51 2.67 -0.41
C ASN A 170 12.95 4.05 0.01
N GLU A 171 11.91 4.54 -0.67
CA GLU A 171 11.26 5.80 -0.33
C GLU A 171 10.44 5.65 0.94
N ASN A 172 10.63 6.56 1.90
CA ASN A 172 9.96 6.54 3.20
C ASN A 172 8.82 7.58 3.27
N PHE A 173 7.88 7.33 4.17
CA PHE A 173 6.78 8.27 4.48
C PHE A 173 5.91 8.60 3.26
N VAL A 174 5.63 7.61 2.41
CA VAL A 174 4.89 7.77 1.15
C VAL A 174 3.44 7.29 1.31
N THR A 175 2.47 8.12 0.93
CA THR A 175 1.05 7.75 0.86
C THR A 175 0.58 7.86 -0.59
N LEU A 176 0.20 6.74 -1.22
CA LEU A 176 -0.28 6.70 -2.60
C LEU A 176 -1.62 5.97 -2.71
N MET A 177 -2.67 6.69 -3.08
CA MET A 177 -4.04 6.16 -3.20
C MET A 177 -4.58 6.40 -4.61
N GLY A 178 -4.67 5.35 -5.42
CA GLY A 178 -5.16 5.40 -6.79
C GLY A 178 -4.40 4.45 -7.70
N ALA A 179 -5.01 4.02 -8.80
CA ALA A 179 -4.31 3.21 -9.79
C ALA A 179 -3.17 4.03 -10.43
N TYR A 180 -1.98 3.42 -10.49
CA TYR A 180 -0.74 4.02 -10.97
C TYR A 180 -0.27 5.31 -10.26
N ALA A 181 -0.79 5.60 -9.07
CA ALA A 181 -0.26 6.69 -8.25
C ALA A 181 1.22 6.43 -7.94
N GLY A 182 2.10 7.40 -8.19
CA GLY A 182 3.54 7.28 -7.94
C GLY A 182 4.20 6.05 -8.58
N ILE A 183 3.79 5.66 -9.80
CA ILE A 183 4.29 4.43 -10.44
C ILE A 183 5.82 4.41 -10.56
N VAL A 184 6.43 5.56 -10.86
CA VAL A 184 7.88 5.79 -10.85
C VAL A 184 8.11 7.05 -10.01
N LEU A 185 8.22 6.84 -8.70
CA LEU A 185 8.43 7.89 -7.72
C LEU A 185 9.73 7.60 -6.96
N THR A 186 10.51 8.64 -6.72
CA THR A 186 11.74 8.57 -5.94
C THR A 186 11.77 9.80 -5.03
N GLY A 187 12.23 9.62 -3.79
CA GLY A 187 12.20 10.64 -2.74
C GLY A 187 11.07 10.46 -1.71
N GLU A 188 11.28 11.04 -0.54
CA GLU A 188 10.49 10.79 0.67
C GLU A 188 9.34 11.79 0.92
N GLY A 189 8.38 11.39 1.75
CA GLY A 189 7.38 12.29 2.32
C GLY A 189 6.28 12.73 1.35
N ASN A 190 6.02 11.96 0.29
CA ASN A 190 5.04 12.32 -0.73
C ASN A 190 3.65 11.76 -0.42
N THR A 191 2.62 12.55 -0.64
CA THR A 191 1.22 12.12 -0.66
C THR A 191 0.66 12.32 -2.06
N GLY A 192 0.18 11.24 -2.69
CA GLY A 192 -0.46 11.25 -4.00
C GLY A 192 -1.80 10.52 -3.96
N VAL A 193 -2.89 11.23 -4.26
CA VAL A 193 -4.25 10.68 -4.27
C VAL A 193 -4.90 10.94 -5.62
N GLY A 194 -5.17 9.88 -6.39
CA GLY A 194 -5.80 9.96 -7.71
C GLY A 194 -5.19 8.99 -8.72
N TYR A 195 -5.87 8.78 -9.85
CA TYR A 195 -5.32 8.01 -10.96
C TYR A 195 -4.10 8.74 -11.54
N TYR A 196 -2.94 8.07 -11.62
CA TYR A 196 -1.69 8.67 -12.08
C TYR A 196 -1.22 9.96 -11.35
N SER A 197 -1.68 10.21 -10.11
CA SER A 197 -1.12 11.30 -9.29
C SER A 197 0.37 11.02 -9.02
N LEU A 198 1.24 12.02 -9.16
CA LEU A 198 2.70 11.84 -9.04
C LEU A 198 3.29 10.79 -10.02
N GLY A 199 2.66 10.61 -11.20
CA GLY A 199 2.92 9.48 -12.10
C GLY A 199 4.40 9.13 -12.33
N ARG A 200 5.18 10.04 -12.94
CA ARG A 200 6.56 9.76 -13.39
C ARG A 200 7.59 10.72 -12.79
N GLN A 201 7.52 10.97 -11.49
CA GLN A 201 8.43 11.88 -10.80
C GLN A 201 9.71 11.17 -10.33
N ILE A 202 10.85 11.39 -11.01
CA ILE A 202 12.12 10.69 -10.71
C ILE A 202 12.85 11.27 -9.48
N VAL A 203 12.60 12.52 -9.09
CA VAL A 203 13.06 13.06 -7.80
C VAL A 203 11.99 14.01 -7.28
N ALA A 204 11.22 13.55 -6.30
CA ALA A 204 10.14 14.30 -5.69
C ALA A 204 10.19 14.13 -4.17
N ILE A 205 10.30 15.23 -3.44
CA ILE A 205 10.37 15.24 -1.98
C ILE A 205 9.23 16.10 -1.46
N ARG A 206 8.49 15.57 -0.47
CA ARG A 206 7.48 16.32 0.31
C ARG A 206 6.43 17.02 -0.54
N ASN A 207 5.88 16.35 -1.54
CA ASN A 207 4.73 16.83 -2.30
C ASN A 207 3.41 16.35 -1.69
N SER A 208 2.37 17.19 -1.75
CA SER A 208 0.99 16.84 -1.41
C SER A 208 0.11 17.03 -2.63
N VAL A 209 -0.37 15.93 -3.22
CA VAL A 209 -1.02 15.93 -4.53
C VAL A 209 -2.33 15.17 -4.46
N VAL A 210 -3.42 15.85 -4.80
CA VAL A 210 -4.77 15.27 -4.83
C VAL A 210 -5.42 15.60 -6.18
N GLY A 211 -5.58 14.59 -7.02
CA GLY A 211 -6.23 14.72 -8.31
C GLY A 211 -5.73 13.71 -9.34
N THR A 212 -6.57 13.46 -10.34
CA THR A 212 -6.19 12.58 -11.46
C THR A 212 -5.17 13.30 -12.35
N GLU A 213 -4.07 12.60 -12.64
CA GLU A 213 -2.92 13.08 -13.45
C GLU A 213 -2.30 14.39 -12.92
N ALA A 214 -2.53 14.74 -11.66
CA ALA A 214 -1.88 15.85 -11.00
C ALA A 214 -0.39 15.53 -10.79
N MET A 215 0.49 16.46 -11.19
CA MET A 215 1.94 16.25 -11.23
C MET A 215 2.34 14.95 -11.96
N TYR A 216 1.65 14.60 -13.05
CA TYR A 216 1.94 13.39 -13.83
C TYR A 216 3.39 13.35 -14.33
N GLY A 217 3.83 14.47 -14.90
CA GLY A 217 5.14 14.63 -15.50
C GLY A 217 5.22 14.05 -16.93
N ASN A 218 5.49 14.92 -17.92
CA ASN A 218 5.37 14.59 -19.35
C ASN A 218 6.62 13.92 -19.96
N GLY A 219 7.31 13.04 -19.21
CA GLY A 219 8.04 11.89 -19.76
C GLY A 219 9.22 12.11 -20.71
N ALA A 220 9.75 13.32 -20.88
CA ALA A 220 10.90 13.60 -21.76
C ALA A 220 12.25 13.69 -21.02
N SER A 221 12.24 13.90 -19.70
CA SER A 221 13.41 14.22 -18.87
C SER A 221 13.33 13.53 -17.50
N ILE A 222 14.44 13.57 -16.76
CA ILE A 222 14.43 13.25 -15.33
C ILE A 222 13.66 14.34 -14.63
N GLN A 223 12.50 13.99 -14.06
CA GLN A 223 11.58 14.98 -13.51
C GLN A 223 11.86 15.18 -12.02
N THR A 224 12.33 16.37 -11.69
CA THR A 224 12.73 16.83 -10.37
C THR A 224 11.72 17.86 -9.86
N SER A 225 10.76 17.49 -9.02
CA SER A 225 9.74 18.44 -8.52
C SER A 225 9.41 18.17 -7.07
N SER A 226 9.80 19.08 -6.18
CA SER A 226 9.70 18.93 -4.73
C SER A 226 8.96 20.07 -4.07
N TYR A 227 8.39 19.81 -2.89
CA TYR A 227 7.74 20.81 -2.04
C TYR A 227 6.50 21.46 -2.67
N ASN A 228 5.75 20.73 -3.50
CA ASN A 228 4.54 21.26 -4.14
C ASN A 228 3.26 20.80 -3.43
N SER A 229 2.23 21.63 -3.45
CA SER A 229 0.88 21.32 -3.02
C SER A 229 -0.08 21.49 -4.19
N CYS A 230 -0.67 20.40 -4.67
CA CYS A 230 -1.48 20.37 -5.88
C CYS A 230 -2.85 19.74 -5.60
N ILE A 231 -3.94 20.43 -5.96
CA ILE A 231 -5.31 19.92 -5.81
C ILE A 231 -6.12 20.16 -7.10
N GLY A 232 -6.49 19.11 -7.82
CA GLY A 232 -7.35 19.20 -9.00
C GLY A 232 -6.93 18.27 -10.14
N TYR A 233 -7.73 18.24 -11.20
CA TYR A 233 -7.44 17.42 -12.38
C TYR A 233 -6.31 18.05 -13.19
N ARG A 234 -5.25 17.27 -13.44
CA ARG A 234 -4.09 17.68 -14.26
C ARG A 234 -3.44 19.00 -13.80
N THR A 235 -3.43 19.26 -12.49
CA THR A 235 -2.67 20.38 -11.93
C THR A 235 -1.18 20.12 -12.08
N LEU A 236 -0.44 21.10 -12.59
CA LEU A 236 1.01 21.00 -12.79
C LEU A 236 1.41 19.73 -13.58
N TYR A 237 0.60 19.37 -14.60
CA TYR A 237 0.72 18.10 -15.34
C TYR A 237 2.10 17.91 -15.98
N SER A 238 2.69 18.98 -16.52
CA SER A 238 4.01 18.97 -17.16
C SER A 238 5.18 19.23 -16.21
N ALA A 239 5.00 19.15 -14.88
CA ALA A 239 6.05 19.45 -13.89
C ALA A 239 7.41 18.81 -14.21
N ASP A 240 8.44 19.66 -14.31
CA ASP A 240 9.84 19.33 -14.56
C ASP A 240 10.75 20.46 -14.01
N ASP A 241 11.51 20.22 -12.95
CA ASP A 241 12.18 21.29 -12.17
C ASP A 241 11.18 22.33 -11.58
N SER A 242 9.98 21.86 -11.19
CA SER A 242 8.97 22.68 -10.52
C SER A 242 9.00 22.48 -9.01
N ASN A 243 9.41 23.49 -8.25
CA ASN A 243 9.56 23.43 -6.80
C ASN A 243 8.73 24.50 -6.06
N PHE A 244 8.32 24.19 -4.83
CA PHE A 244 7.68 25.15 -3.91
C PHE A 244 6.36 25.75 -4.41
N ASN A 245 5.59 25.05 -5.27
CA ASN A 245 4.37 25.60 -5.86
C ASN A 245 3.10 25.23 -5.09
N VAL A 246 2.09 26.10 -5.15
CA VAL A 246 0.72 25.83 -4.70
C VAL A 246 -0.22 25.95 -5.88
N VAL A 247 -0.85 24.84 -6.28
CA VAL A 247 -1.65 24.76 -7.52
C VAL A 247 -3.02 24.17 -7.19
N ALA A 248 -4.09 24.88 -7.54
CA ALA A 248 -5.44 24.37 -7.33
C ALA A 248 -6.40 24.73 -8.46
N GLY A 249 -7.06 23.73 -9.03
CA GLY A 249 -8.07 23.92 -10.08
C GLY A 249 -7.99 22.90 -11.22
N TYR A 250 -8.96 22.94 -12.14
CA TYR A 250 -8.94 22.13 -13.34
C TYR A 250 -7.86 22.66 -14.30
N GLN A 251 -6.85 21.83 -14.62
CA GLN A 251 -5.74 22.17 -15.51
C GLN A 251 -4.96 23.44 -15.12
N ALA A 252 -4.92 23.76 -13.83
CA ALA A 252 -4.07 24.85 -13.35
C ALA A 252 -2.59 24.48 -13.49
N GLY A 253 -1.77 25.37 -14.05
CA GLY A 253 -0.35 25.10 -14.32
C GLY A 253 -0.10 23.97 -15.33
N TYR A 254 -1.07 23.63 -16.19
CA TYR A 254 -1.03 22.41 -17.02
C TYR A 254 0.27 22.24 -17.85
N LEU A 255 0.70 23.28 -18.57
CA LEU A 255 1.92 23.27 -19.37
C LEU A 255 3.14 23.85 -18.64
N VAL A 256 3.00 24.23 -17.36
CA VAL A 256 4.11 24.75 -16.58
C VAL A 256 5.08 23.60 -16.32
N SER A 257 6.25 23.66 -16.97
CA SER A 257 7.31 22.69 -16.78
C SER A 257 8.18 23.10 -15.60
N THR A 258 8.79 24.28 -15.66
CA THR A 258 9.64 24.84 -14.60
C THR A 258 8.87 25.95 -13.86
N SER A 259 8.81 25.88 -12.53
CA SER A 259 8.18 26.92 -11.68
C SER A 259 8.75 26.84 -10.28
N ASP A 260 9.17 27.98 -9.72
CA ASP A 260 9.70 28.06 -8.36
C ASP A 260 8.86 29.06 -7.57
N ARG A 261 8.25 28.64 -6.46
CA ARG A 261 7.39 29.48 -5.60
C ARG A 261 6.16 30.09 -6.31
N GLY A 262 5.58 29.36 -7.26
CA GLY A 262 4.37 29.75 -7.98
C GLY A 262 3.07 29.41 -7.23
N ILE A 263 2.08 30.29 -7.32
CA ILE A 263 0.73 30.08 -6.79
C ILE A 263 -0.27 30.22 -7.94
N TYR A 264 -0.93 29.13 -8.33
CA TYR A 264 -1.89 29.10 -9.45
C TYR A 264 -3.25 28.62 -8.95
N LEU A 265 -4.26 29.51 -8.95
CA LEU A 265 -5.58 29.23 -8.38
C LEU A 265 -6.71 29.49 -9.39
N GLY A 266 -7.53 28.46 -9.60
CA GLY A 266 -8.71 28.50 -10.47
C GLY A 266 -8.56 27.66 -11.73
N ALA A 267 -9.64 27.52 -12.49
CA ALA A 267 -9.62 26.72 -13.72
C ALA A 267 -8.68 27.38 -14.73
N TYR A 268 -7.71 26.61 -15.24
CA TYR A 268 -6.73 27.08 -16.23
C TYR A 268 -5.78 28.20 -15.77
N ALA A 269 -5.80 28.59 -14.50
CA ALA A 269 -4.80 29.51 -13.96
C ALA A 269 -3.41 28.93 -14.17
N GLY A 270 -2.49 29.66 -14.77
CA GLY A 270 -1.17 29.10 -15.06
C GLY A 270 -1.10 28.22 -16.31
N TYR A 271 -2.17 28.03 -17.11
CA TYR A 271 -2.20 26.96 -18.13
C TYR A 271 -0.98 26.96 -19.07
N ARG A 272 -0.46 28.13 -19.46
CA ARG A 272 0.74 28.30 -20.32
C ARG A 272 1.92 28.95 -19.60
N GLY A 273 1.88 29.09 -18.27
CA GLY A 273 2.79 29.93 -17.50
C GLY A 273 4.28 29.65 -17.72
N SER A 274 5.10 30.69 -17.64
CA SER A 274 6.57 30.61 -17.68
C SER A 274 7.16 30.45 -16.27
N ALA A 275 8.40 29.97 -16.21
CA ALA A 275 9.20 29.85 -15.00
C ALA A 275 9.21 31.12 -14.15
N GLY A 276 8.91 30.97 -12.85
CA GLY A 276 9.18 31.98 -11.83
C GLY A 276 8.15 32.03 -10.69
N SER A 277 8.50 32.79 -9.65
CA SER A 277 7.65 33.03 -8.47
C SER A 277 6.49 33.95 -8.85
N THR A 278 5.39 33.39 -9.36
CA THR A 278 4.21 34.14 -9.79
C THR A 278 2.98 33.75 -8.98
N LEU A 279 2.12 34.72 -8.68
CA LEU A 279 0.75 34.49 -8.22
C LEU A 279 -0.18 34.70 -9.42
N LEU A 280 -0.95 33.70 -9.80
CA LEU A 280 -1.96 33.79 -10.85
C LEU A 280 -3.29 33.26 -10.30
N ILE A 281 -4.30 34.11 -10.31
CA ILE A 281 -5.69 33.73 -10.03
C ILE A 281 -6.49 34.00 -11.28
N ASP A 282 -7.05 32.94 -11.85
CA ASP A 282 -7.80 33.05 -13.10
C ASP A 282 -8.77 31.88 -13.30
N ALA A 283 -9.72 32.04 -14.20
CA ALA A 283 -10.70 31.01 -14.56
C ALA A 283 -10.69 30.66 -16.06
N TYR A 284 -9.81 31.30 -16.85
CA TYR A 284 -9.82 31.21 -18.31
C TYR A 284 -8.45 30.80 -18.86
N ILE A 285 -8.47 30.05 -19.96
CA ILE A 285 -7.28 29.84 -20.77
C ILE A 285 -7.00 31.13 -21.54
N ARG A 286 -5.77 31.61 -21.43
CA ARG A 286 -5.25 32.78 -22.16
C ARG A 286 -4.64 32.34 -23.48
N ALA A 287 -4.66 33.19 -24.51
CA ALA A 287 -4.14 32.83 -25.82
C ALA A 287 -2.63 32.54 -25.73
N ASP A 288 -1.92 33.35 -24.93
CA ASP A 288 -0.50 33.25 -24.68
C ASP A 288 -0.12 33.74 -23.27
N ILE A 289 1.19 33.72 -22.99
CA ILE A 289 1.76 34.12 -21.70
C ILE A 289 1.63 35.63 -21.47
N ALA A 290 1.67 36.45 -22.52
CA ALA A 290 1.57 37.90 -22.38
C ALA A 290 0.18 38.29 -21.90
N GLU A 291 -0.88 37.78 -22.56
CA GLU A 291 -2.26 37.94 -22.09
C GLU A 291 -2.44 37.39 -20.68
N GLN A 292 -1.75 36.30 -20.34
CA GLN A 292 -1.86 35.73 -19.00
C GLN A 292 -1.30 36.62 -17.90
N LEU A 293 -0.24 37.38 -18.18
CA LEU A 293 0.36 38.31 -17.22
C LEU A 293 -0.38 39.65 -17.15
N THR A 294 -1.25 39.98 -18.10
CA THR A 294 -1.99 41.25 -18.12
C THR A 294 -3.49 41.12 -17.90
N ASP A 295 -4.09 40.02 -18.35
CA ASP A 295 -5.56 39.91 -18.44
C ASP A 295 -6.14 38.94 -17.41
N SER A 296 -5.31 38.16 -16.71
CA SER A 296 -5.73 37.35 -15.57
C SER A 296 -6.36 38.23 -14.48
N LEU A 297 -7.31 37.69 -13.71
CA LEU A 297 -8.00 38.44 -12.67
C LEU A 297 -7.01 39.02 -11.63
N VAL A 298 -6.03 38.21 -11.21
CA VAL A 298 -4.92 38.65 -10.35
C VAL A 298 -3.61 38.11 -10.88
N VAL A 299 -2.61 38.98 -10.99
CA VAL A 299 -1.23 38.63 -11.30
C VAL A 299 -0.30 39.25 -10.26
N GLY A 300 0.55 38.44 -9.64
CA GLY A 300 1.66 38.92 -8.82
C GLY A 300 2.98 38.39 -9.37
N ILE A 301 3.97 39.26 -9.60
CA ILE A 301 5.33 38.85 -9.95
C ILE A 301 6.20 39.05 -8.73
N MET A 302 6.63 37.95 -8.12
CA MET A 302 7.51 37.97 -6.96
C MET A 302 8.95 37.83 -7.45
N HIS A 303 9.71 38.92 -7.42
CA HIS A 303 11.12 38.86 -7.81
C HIS A 303 11.92 38.03 -6.81
N ALA A 304 12.65 37.03 -7.31
CA ALA A 304 13.41 36.08 -6.48
C ALA A 304 14.57 36.74 -5.68
N SER A 305 15.01 37.94 -6.06
CA SER A 305 16.18 38.61 -5.49
C SER A 305 15.88 39.75 -4.52
N SER A 306 14.66 40.32 -4.53
CA SER A 306 14.31 41.43 -3.63
C SER A 306 12.80 41.68 -3.56
N VAL A 307 12.30 41.98 -2.36
CA VAL A 307 10.92 42.44 -2.14
C VAL A 307 10.64 43.81 -2.78
N ALA A 308 11.69 44.58 -3.08
CA ALA A 308 11.57 45.92 -3.68
C ALA A 308 11.13 45.90 -5.15
N SER A 309 11.09 44.74 -5.80
CA SER A 309 10.73 44.61 -7.22
C SER A 309 9.46 43.79 -7.43
N GLN A 310 8.62 43.61 -6.40
CA GLN A 310 7.36 42.90 -6.55
C GLN A 310 6.35 43.74 -7.34
N SER A 311 5.58 43.10 -8.22
CA SER A 311 4.42 43.73 -8.86
C SER A 311 3.15 42.96 -8.54
N PHE A 312 2.03 43.68 -8.45
CA PHE A 312 0.70 43.11 -8.22
C PHE A 312 -0.32 43.85 -9.09
N LEU A 313 -1.05 43.10 -9.90
CA LEU A 313 -2.05 43.55 -10.85
C LEU A 313 -3.39 42.90 -10.50
N VAL A 314 -4.45 43.71 -10.47
CA VAL A 314 -5.84 43.26 -10.37
C VAL A 314 -6.57 43.74 -11.62
N ASN A 315 -6.99 42.81 -12.48
CA ASN A 315 -7.74 43.13 -13.69
C ASN A 315 -9.24 43.22 -13.36
N GLY A 316 -9.61 44.27 -12.63
CA GLY A 316 -10.99 44.51 -12.21
C GLY A 316 -11.19 45.85 -11.52
N VAL A 317 -12.47 46.20 -11.26
CA VAL A 317 -12.82 47.43 -10.53
C VAL A 317 -12.66 47.21 -9.04
N LEU A 318 -11.77 47.97 -8.41
CA LEU A 318 -11.66 48.05 -6.95
C LEU A 318 -12.76 49.01 -6.42
N LYS A 319 -13.87 48.46 -5.93
CA LYS A 319 -14.95 49.30 -5.35
C LYS A 319 -14.65 49.62 -3.89
N SER A 320 -14.67 50.93 -3.55
CA SER A 320 -14.55 51.48 -2.20
C SER A 320 -13.34 50.99 -1.39
N SER A 321 -12.16 51.48 -1.74
CA SER A 321 -10.96 51.36 -0.92
C SER A 321 -11.02 52.32 0.28
N TYR A 322 -11.82 52.00 1.31
CA TYR A 322 -11.70 52.73 2.57
C TYR A 322 -10.34 52.41 3.21
N GLY A 323 -9.36 53.31 3.04
CA GLY A 323 -8.03 53.20 3.64
C GLY A 323 -6.99 52.37 2.87
N ALA A 324 -7.20 52.06 1.58
CA ALA A 324 -6.12 51.45 0.79
C ALA A 324 -5.04 52.50 0.50
N LYS A 325 -3.88 52.37 1.15
CA LYS A 325 -2.70 53.18 0.86
C LYS A 325 -2.05 52.65 -0.42
N LEU A 326 -2.47 53.17 -1.56
CA LEU A 326 -1.82 52.93 -2.85
C LEU A 326 -0.82 54.07 -3.09
N GLY A 327 0.47 53.77 -2.94
CA GLY A 327 1.56 54.71 -3.14
C GLY A 327 2.85 53.98 -3.50
N ASP A 328 3.72 54.62 -4.26
CA ASP A 328 4.98 54.08 -4.84
C ASP A 328 6.10 53.84 -3.81
N GLY A 329 5.81 53.89 -2.52
CA GLY A 329 6.79 53.81 -1.44
C GLY A 329 7.67 55.06 -1.27
N GLY A 330 7.43 56.12 -2.04
CA GLY A 330 8.05 57.42 -1.90
C GLY A 330 7.31 58.32 -0.90
N VAL A 331 8.06 59.16 -0.19
CA VAL A 331 7.49 60.21 0.67
C VAL A 331 6.74 61.19 -0.24
N ALA A 332 5.40 61.06 -0.26
CA ALA A 332 4.44 61.89 -0.98
C ALA A 332 4.26 61.59 -2.48
N THR A 333 3.44 60.58 -2.79
CA THR A 333 2.23 60.76 -3.62
C THR A 333 1.25 59.63 -3.29
N TYR A 334 0.20 59.94 -2.54
CA TYR A 334 -0.91 59.02 -2.34
C TYR A 334 -1.87 59.16 -3.52
N PHE A 335 -2.07 58.09 -4.27
CA PHE A 335 -3.16 58.02 -5.23
C PHE A 335 -4.38 57.50 -4.46
N GLU A 336 -5.28 58.41 -4.08
CA GLU A 336 -6.60 58.03 -3.58
C GLU A 336 -7.42 57.54 -4.78
N VAL A 337 -7.90 56.28 -4.70
CA VAL A 337 -8.91 55.72 -5.63
C VAL A 337 -10.29 56.03 -5.10
#